data_AF-A0A1Q9SEL9-F1
#
_entry.id   AF-A0A1Q9SEL9-F1
#
_cell.length_a   1.000
_cell.length_b   1.000
_cell.length_c   1.000
_cell.angle_alpha   90.00
_cell.angle_beta   90.00
_cell.angle_gamma   90.00
#
_symmetry.space_group_name_H-M   'P 1'
#
loop_
_entity.id
_entity.type
_entity.pdbx_description
1 polymer ?
#
loop_
_entity_poly.entity_id
_entity_poly.type
_entity_poly.pdbx_seq_one_letter_code
_entity_poly.pdbx_strand_id
1 'polypeptide(L)'
;MHESADQHDHAFVSAASIAMELILRPEVSDRWLQPSALPKMSIGALASHLGRQISRAAELLPVVADLPMLESADEHYARAAWVTSTSPDDPANDRGTDDAEAALGPAALRGRTTAALQAVRDLLVAGDARDVVSIPWQGWSLRRPDFLLTRLLELVVHSDDLAASLELPTPEFPDEAFAPVRDLLVRLAVRRHGQSAFVATLTRRERARSIDAF
;
A
#
# COMPACT_ATOMS: atom_id res chain seq x y z
N MET A 1 25.35 4.77 -2.32
CA MET A 1 25.19 4.93 -0.86
C MET A 1 24.45 3.71 -0.38
N HIS A 2 24.92 3.06 0.68
CA HIS A 2 24.17 1.97 1.30
C HIS A 2 22.99 2.61 2.02
N GLU A 3 21.77 2.35 1.54
CA GLU A 3 20.54 2.80 2.19
C GLU A 3 20.46 2.19 3.60
N SER A 4 20.00 2.98 4.58
CA SER A 4 19.94 2.54 5.98
C SER A 4 18.92 1.40 6.12
N ALA A 5 19.21 0.39 6.93
CA ALA A 5 18.28 -0.72 7.15
C ALA A 5 16.93 -0.25 7.75
N ASP A 6 16.96 0.83 8.53
CA ASP A 6 15.81 1.46 9.18
C ASP A 6 15.13 2.53 8.29
N GLN A 7 15.53 2.62 7.03
CA GLN A 7 14.93 3.56 6.08
C GLN A 7 13.43 3.24 5.92
N HIS A 8 12.61 4.27 6.12
CA HIS A 8 11.13 4.26 6.12
C HIS A 8 10.44 3.79 7.41
N ASP A 9 11.15 3.40 8.47
CA ASP A 9 10.51 2.94 9.72
C ASP A 9 9.58 4.01 10.32
N HIS A 10 10.09 5.23 10.53
CA HIS A 10 9.30 6.35 11.05
C HIS A 10 8.18 6.76 10.08
N ALA A 11 8.52 6.88 8.79
CA ALA A 11 7.56 7.26 7.75
C ALA A 11 6.39 6.27 7.66
N PHE A 12 6.66 4.97 7.80
CA PHE A 12 5.63 3.93 7.81
C PHE A 12 4.68 4.08 9.00
N VAL A 13 5.21 4.28 10.22
CA VAL A 13 4.37 4.49 11.41
C VAL A 13 3.51 5.75 11.27
N SER A 14 4.07 6.84 10.76
CA SER A 14 3.35 8.09 10.50
C SER A 14 2.21 7.87 9.49
N ALA A 15 2.49 7.27 8.34
CA ALA A 15 1.50 6.99 7.32
C ALA A 15 0.41 6.01 7.79
N ALA A 16 0.78 4.96 8.52
CA ALA A 16 -0.15 3.99 9.07
C ALA A 16 -1.10 4.63 10.10
N SER A 17 -0.62 5.62 10.86
CA SER A 17 -1.45 6.39 11.79
C SER A 17 -2.50 7.23 11.05
N ILE A 18 -2.10 7.91 9.97
CA ILE A 18 -2.99 8.70 9.11
C ILE A 18 -4.05 7.81 8.44
N ALA A 19 -3.64 6.69 7.86
CA ALA A 19 -4.56 5.72 7.25
C ALA A 19 -5.54 5.15 8.29
N MET A 20 -5.08 4.90 9.52
CA MET A 20 -5.95 4.44 10.60
C MET A 20 -6.99 5.50 10.98
N GLU A 21 -6.62 6.78 11.08
CA GLU A 21 -7.58 7.86 11.33
C GLU A 21 -8.67 7.92 10.25
N LEU A 22 -8.30 7.72 8.98
CA LEU A 22 -9.27 7.63 7.88
C LEU A 22 -10.18 6.41 8.01
N ILE A 23 -9.64 5.22 8.30
CA ILE A 23 -10.41 3.98 8.52
C ILE A 23 -11.43 4.14 9.66
N LEU A 24 -11.08 4.91 10.70
CA LEU A 24 -11.92 5.09 11.89
C LEU A 24 -13.04 6.13 11.73
N ARG A 25 -13.09 6.82 10.58
CA ARG A 25 -14.14 7.79 10.27
C ARG A 25 -15.53 7.14 10.32
N PRO A 26 -16.54 7.81 10.92
CA PRO A 26 -17.90 7.28 10.96
C PRO A 26 -18.47 7.04 9.56
N GLU A 27 -18.08 7.86 8.57
CA GLU A 27 -18.49 7.72 7.18
C GLU A 27 -18.12 6.34 6.58
N VAL A 28 -17.00 5.73 7.02
CA VAL A 28 -16.59 4.37 6.62
C VAL A 28 -17.58 3.34 7.12
N SER A 29 -17.96 3.40 8.41
CA SER A 29 -18.91 2.45 8.98
C SER A 29 -20.33 2.67 8.45
N ASP A 30 -20.74 3.91 8.23
CA ASP A 30 -22.08 4.26 7.77
C ASP A 30 -22.31 3.81 6.32
N ARG A 31 -21.26 3.79 5.50
CA ARG A 31 -21.30 3.40 4.09
C ARG A 31 -20.63 2.04 3.81
N TRP A 32 -20.40 1.22 4.84
CA TRP A 32 -19.59 -0.01 4.78
C TRP A 32 -19.91 -0.93 3.59
N LEU A 33 -21.19 -1.13 3.28
CA LEU A 33 -21.64 -2.02 2.21
C LEU A 33 -21.79 -1.34 0.84
N GLN A 34 -21.62 -0.01 0.76
CA GLN A 34 -21.73 0.72 -0.49
C GLN A 34 -20.51 0.48 -1.39
N PRO A 35 -20.65 0.62 -2.72
CA PRO A 35 -19.52 0.56 -3.63
C PRO A 35 -18.45 1.62 -3.30
N SER A 36 -17.19 1.25 -3.47
CA SER A 36 -16.05 2.17 -3.43
C SER A 36 -15.69 2.69 -4.83
N ALA A 37 -14.70 3.57 -4.90
CA ALA A 37 -14.07 4.03 -6.14
C ALA A 37 -13.37 2.89 -6.89
N LEU A 38 -12.97 1.82 -6.20
CA LEU A 38 -12.39 0.64 -6.82
C LEU A 38 -13.49 -0.31 -7.34
N PRO A 39 -13.47 -0.68 -8.63
CA PRO A 39 -14.46 -1.57 -9.21
C PRO A 39 -14.60 -2.87 -8.41
N LYS A 40 -15.85 -3.22 -8.09
CA LYS A 40 -16.24 -4.47 -7.41
C LYS A 40 -15.73 -4.59 -5.95
N MET A 41 -15.29 -3.50 -5.34
CA MET A 41 -15.02 -3.44 -3.91
C MET A 41 -16.04 -2.57 -3.21
N SER A 42 -16.56 -3.03 -2.06
CA SER A 42 -17.28 -2.17 -1.14
C SER A 42 -16.31 -1.26 -0.38
N ILE A 43 -16.83 -0.20 0.25
CA ILE A 43 -16.05 0.66 1.16
C ILE A 43 -15.46 -0.17 2.30
N GLY A 44 -16.20 -1.14 2.85
CA GLY A 44 -15.72 -2.04 3.89
C GLY A 44 -14.60 -2.96 3.42
N ALA A 45 -14.66 -3.44 2.17
CA ALA A 45 -13.60 -4.23 1.55
C ALA A 45 -12.34 -3.37 1.33
N LEU A 46 -12.47 -2.15 0.81
CA LEU A 46 -11.35 -1.23 0.62
C LEU A 46 -10.72 -0.80 1.96
N ALA A 47 -11.53 -0.46 2.96
CA ALA A 47 -11.01 -0.14 4.30
C ALA A 47 -10.32 -1.35 4.94
N SER A 48 -10.84 -2.56 4.70
CA SER A 48 -10.22 -3.81 5.15
C SER A 48 -8.89 -4.08 4.46
N HIS A 49 -8.83 -3.84 3.15
CA HIS A 49 -7.62 -3.90 2.35
C HIS A 49 -6.54 -2.96 2.90
N LEU A 50 -6.88 -1.68 3.10
CA LEU A 50 -5.97 -0.65 3.63
C LEU A 50 -5.45 -1.03 5.03
N GLY A 51 -6.32 -1.45 5.94
CA GLY A 51 -5.91 -1.88 7.29
C GLY A 51 -5.05 -3.15 7.30
N ARG A 52 -5.24 -4.04 6.32
CA ARG A 52 -4.42 -5.24 6.18
C ARG A 52 -2.97 -4.92 5.89
N GLN A 53 -2.65 -3.80 5.25
CA GLN A 53 -1.25 -3.41 4.98
C GLN A 53 -0.45 -3.17 6.26
N ILE A 54 -1.10 -2.62 7.29
CA ILE A 54 -0.55 -2.44 8.64
C ILE A 54 -0.43 -3.80 9.33
N SER A 55 -1.45 -4.65 9.21
CA SER A 55 -1.45 -6.02 9.76
C SER A 55 -0.30 -6.86 9.18
N ARG A 56 -0.07 -6.80 7.87
CA ARG A 56 1.04 -7.51 7.20
C ARG A 56 2.41 -7.02 7.65
N ALA A 57 2.57 -5.72 7.92
CA ALA A 57 3.81 -5.23 8.49
C ALA A 57 4.06 -5.83 9.89
N ALA A 58 3.05 -5.82 10.76
CA ALA A 58 3.13 -6.42 12.10
C ALA A 58 3.46 -7.93 12.05
N GLU A 59 2.84 -8.66 11.11
CA GLU A 59 3.01 -10.10 10.95
C GLU A 59 4.40 -10.47 10.41
N LEU A 60 4.93 -9.70 9.46
CA LEU A 60 6.11 -10.11 8.68
C LEU A 60 7.42 -9.53 9.16
N LEU A 61 7.43 -8.31 9.73
CA LEU A 61 8.65 -7.66 10.21
C LEU A 61 9.48 -8.50 11.21
N PRO A 62 8.91 -9.27 12.15
CA PRO A 62 9.71 -10.03 13.10
C PRO A 62 10.15 -11.41 12.59
N VAL A 63 9.60 -11.88 11.46
CA VAL A 63 9.71 -13.25 10.98
C VAL A 63 11.02 -13.46 10.21
N VAL A 64 11.65 -14.62 10.45
CA VAL A 64 12.86 -15.02 9.72
C VAL A 64 12.52 -15.28 8.25
N ALA A 65 13.28 -14.65 7.35
CA ALA A 65 13.13 -14.82 5.91
C ALA A 65 13.86 -16.07 5.40
N ASP A 66 13.19 -16.84 4.53
CA ASP A 66 13.74 -18.06 3.89
C ASP A 66 13.42 -18.13 2.39
N LEU A 67 13.07 -16.99 1.79
CA LEU A 67 12.75 -16.89 0.36
C LEU A 67 13.81 -16.11 -0.40
N PRO A 68 14.00 -16.38 -1.71
CA PRO A 68 14.94 -15.64 -2.55
C PRO A 68 14.71 -14.13 -2.45
N MET A 69 15.76 -13.36 -2.21
CA MET A 69 15.67 -11.90 -2.07
C MET A 69 15.71 -11.24 -3.45
N LEU A 70 14.79 -10.30 -3.70
CA LEU A 70 14.85 -9.42 -4.86
C LEU A 70 15.76 -8.22 -4.61
N GLU A 71 16.24 -7.61 -5.68
CA GLU A 71 17.20 -6.50 -5.59
C GLU A 71 16.55 -5.18 -5.16
N SER A 72 15.24 -5.00 -5.41
CA SER A 72 14.53 -3.74 -5.15
C SER A 72 13.00 -3.88 -5.13
N ALA A 73 12.31 -2.88 -4.60
CA ALA A 73 10.87 -2.71 -4.78
C ALA A 73 10.46 -2.62 -6.26
N ASP A 74 11.27 -1.97 -7.11
CA ASP A 74 11.03 -1.89 -8.56
C ASP A 74 10.98 -3.29 -9.23
N GLU A 75 11.76 -4.25 -8.74
CA GLU A 75 11.71 -5.64 -9.19
C GLU A 75 10.47 -6.37 -8.66
N HIS A 76 10.04 -6.08 -7.44
CA HIS A 76 8.78 -6.60 -6.90
C HIS A 76 7.60 -6.21 -7.79
N TYR A 77 7.44 -4.93 -8.13
CA TYR A 77 6.34 -4.49 -9.00
C TYR A 77 6.48 -4.97 -10.45
N ALA A 78 7.70 -5.22 -10.93
CA ALA A 78 7.90 -5.84 -12.23
C ALA A 78 7.34 -7.26 -12.35
N ARG A 79 7.32 -7.99 -11.21
CA ARG A 79 6.94 -9.40 -11.14
C ARG A 79 5.55 -9.61 -10.57
N ALA A 80 5.00 -8.64 -9.84
CA ALA A 80 3.68 -8.73 -9.25
C ALA A 80 2.59 -8.78 -10.33
N ALA A 81 1.83 -9.87 -10.38
CA ALA A 81 0.89 -10.15 -11.47
C ALA A 81 -0.21 -9.08 -11.64
N TRP A 82 -0.59 -8.39 -10.56
CA TRP A 82 -1.62 -7.35 -10.59
C TRP A 82 -1.17 -6.09 -11.34
N VAL A 83 0.13 -5.79 -11.39
CA VAL A 83 0.70 -4.60 -12.08
C VAL A 83 0.49 -4.67 -13.60
N THR A 84 0.39 -5.88 -14.14
CA THR A 84 0.15 -6.12 -15.57
C THR A 84 -1.29 -6.56 -15.85
N SER A 85 -2.16 -6.55 -14.84
CA SER A 85 -3.57 -6.86 -15.02
C SER A 85 -4.22 -5.82 -15.93
N THR A 86 -5.13 -6.26 -16.79
CA THR A 86 -5.88 -5.40 -17.71
C THR A 86 -7.37 -5.38 -17.42
N SER A 87 -7.82 -6.25 -16.51
CA SER A 87 -9.22 -6.38 -16.13
C SER A 87 -9.36 -6.58 -14.63
N PRO A 88 -10.35 -5.95 -13.98
CA PRO A 88 -10.73 -6.29 -12.61
C PRO A 88 -11.09 -7.77 -12.42
N ASP A 89 -11.43 -8.51 -13.48
CA ASP A 89 -11.74 -9.95 -13.41
C ASP A 89 -10.51 -10.86 -13.52
N ASP A 90 -9.32 -10.31 -13.70
CA ASP A 90 -8.10 -11.12 -13.73
C ASP A 90 -7.87 -11.78 -12.37
N PRO A 91 -7.39 -13.04 -12.31
CA PRO A 91 -7.14 -13.76 -11.05
C PRO A 91 -6.19 -13.03 -10.09
N ALA A 92 -5.33 -12.14 -10.61
CA ALA A 92 -4.42 -11.33 -9.80
C ALA A 92 -5.14 -10.28 -8.93
N ASN A 93 -6.40 -9.93 -9.27
CA ASN A 93 -7.23 -8.97 -8.55
C ASN A 93 -8.28 -9.67 -7.67
N ASP A 94 -7.95 -10.85 -7.13
CA ASP A 94 -8.82 -11.56 -6.20
C ASP A 94 -9.08 -10.72 -4.94
N ARG A 95 -10.36 -10.51 -4.65
CA ARG A 95 -10.87 -9.71 -3.52
C ARG A 95 -11.38 -10.61 -2.39
N GLY A 96 -11.29 -11.93 -2.52
CA GLY A 96 -11.88 -12.86 -1.55
C GLY A 96 -11.41 -12.64 -0.11
N THR A 97 -10.14 -12.24 0.08
CA THR A 97 -9.62 -11.87 1.41
C THR A 97 -10.21 -10.55 1.91
N ASP A 98 -10.38 -9.55 1.03
CA ASP A 98 -10.98 -8.26 1.37
C ASP A 98 -12.44 -8.41 1.77
N ASP A 99 -13.21 -9.19 1.01
CA ASP A 99 -14.62 -9.45 1.29
C ASP A 99 -14.79 -10.27 2.57
N ALA A 100 -13.94 -11.28 2.79
CA ALA A 100 -13.97 -12.09 4.01
C ALA A 100 -13.65 -11.25 5.26
N GLU A 101 -12.67 -10.35 5.17
CA GLU A 101 -12.35 -9.43 6.26
C GLU A 101 -13.46 -8.40 6.48
N ALA A 102 -14.04 -7.85 5.41
CA ALA A 102 -15.13 -6.89 5.49
C ALA A 102 -16.40 -7.49 6.13
N ALA A 103 -16.64 -8.80 5.92
CA ALA A 103 -17.76 -9.53 6.52
C ALA A 103 -17.64 -9.63 8.06
N LEU A 104 -16.44 -9.50 8.63
CA LEU A 104 -16.24 -9.43 10.09
C LEU A 104 -16.67 -8.07 10.69
N GLY A 105 -16.83 -7.06 9.83
CA GLY A 105 -17.40 -5.76 10.16
C GLY A 105 -16.43 -4.71 10.70
N PRO A 106 -16.89 -3.45 10.83
CA PRO A 106 -16.04 -2.30 11.17
C PRO A 106 -15.34 -2.42 12.53
N ALA A 107 -15.99 -3.05 13.52
CA ALA A 107 -15.41 -3.22 14.85
C ALA A 107 -14.21 -4.18 14.83
N ALA A 108 -14.29 -5.26 14.04
CA ALA A 108 -13.19 -6.20 13.87
C ALA A 108 -12.01 -5.52 13.15
N LEU A 109 -12.27 -4.74 12.09
CA LEU A 109 -11.26 -3.92 11.42
C LEU A 109 -10.56 -2.96 12.38
N ARG A 110 -11.33 -2.21 13.19
CA ARG A 110 -10.77 -1.29 14.19
C ARG A 110 -9.86 -2.02 15.18
N GLY A 111 -10.30 -3.17 15.71
CA GLY A 111 -9.54 -3.95 16.68
C GLY A 111 -8.21 -4.43 16.10
N ARG A 112 -8.24 -5.09 14.94
CA ARG A 112 -7.04 -5.65 14.31
C ARG A 112 -6.04 -4.58 13.90
N THR A 113 -6.49 -3.48 13.28
CA THR A 113 -5.60 -2.43 12.79
C THR A 113 -4.97 -1.63 13.93
N THR A 114 -5.72 -1.36 15.00
CA THR A 114 -5.17 -0.73 16.22
C THR A 114 -4.06 -1.58 16.82
N ALA A 115 -4.32 -2.89 16.98
CA ALA A 115 -3.34 -3.82 17.54
C ALA A 115 -2.09 -3.94 16.66
N ALA A 116 -2.28 -4.03 15.33
CA ALA A 116 -1.18 -4.11 14.38
C ALA A 116 -0.31 -2.84 14.38
N LEU A 117 -0.91 -1.65 14.39
CA LEU A 117 -0.16 -0.39 14.45
C LEU A 117 0.68 -0.30 15.73
N GLN A 118 0.12 -0.70 16.87
CA GLN A 118 0.85 -0.74 18.12
C GLN A 118 2.01 -1.75 18.05
N ALA A 119 1.76 -2.96 17.54
CA ALA A 119 2.78 -3.99 17.40
C ALA A 119 3.94 -3.54 16.51
N VAL A 120 3.68 -2.88 15.37
CA VAL A 120 4.75 -2.35 14.52
C VAL A 120 5.57 -1.30 15.25
N ARG A 121 4.93 -0.36 15.96
CA ARG A 121 5.65 0.65 16.75
C ARG A 121 6.59 0.01 17.76
N ASP A 122 6.09 -0.98 18.49
CA ASP A 122 6.88 -1.66 19.52
C ASP A 122 8.05 -2.44 18.91
N LEU A 123 7.82 -3.16 17.80
CA LEU A 123 8.86 -3.90 17.08
C LEU A 123 9.99 -2.99 16.58
N LEU A 124 9.63 -1.84 15.99
CA LEU A 124 10.61 -0.90 15.45
C LEU A 124 11.40 -0.21 16.57
N VAL A 125 10.74 0.17 17.67
CA VAL A 125 11.42 0.79 18.84
C VAL A 125 12.35 -0.21 19.54
N ALA A 126 11.94 -1.48 19.65
CA ALA A 126 12.74 -2.53 20.28
C ALA A 126 13.92 -2.99 19.40
N GLY A 127 13.92 -2.67 18.10
CA GLY A 127 14.89 -3.19 17.14
C GLY A 127 14.68 -4.66 16.80
N ASP A 128 13.45 -5.16 16.98
CA ASP A 128 13.08 -6.57 16.73
C ASP A 128 12.66 -6.83 15.27
N ALA A 129 12.55 -5.78 14.46
CA ALA A 129 12.31 -5.89 13.03
C ALA A 129 13.53 -6.47 12.29
N ARG A 130 13.29 -7.38 11.36
CA ARG A 130 14.31 -8.00 10.52
C ARG A 130 14.67 -7.10 9.35
N ASP A 131 15.94 -7.16 8.95
CA ASP A 131 16.45 -6.43 7.78
C ASP A 131 15.97 -7.01 6.44
N VAL A 132 15.49 -8.26 6.45
CA VAL A 132 14.93 -8.96 5.28
C VAL A 132 13.57 -9.51 5.66
N VAL A 133 12.57 -9.25 4.82
CA VAL A 133 11.16 -9.59 5.04
C VAL A 133 10.69 -10.49 3.89
N SER A 134 10.24 -11.70 4.22
CA SER A 134 9.61 -12.61 3.24
C SER A 134 8.17 -12.21 2.97
N ILE A 135 7.76 -12.29 1.70
CA ILE A 135 6.37 -12.11 1.25
C ILE A 135 5.89 -13.47 0.72
N PRO A 136 5.35 -14.35 1.59
CA PRO A 136 5.14 -15.76 1.24
C PRO A 136 4.22 -15.97 0.04
N TRP A 137 3.18 -15.16 -0.09
CA TRP A 137 2.22 -15.25 -1.21
C TRP A 137 2.81 -14.78 -2.55
N GLN A 138 3.93 -14.08 -2.55
CA GLN A 138 4.67 -13.73 -3.75
C GLN A 138 5.82 -14.72 -4.01
N GLY A 139 6.34 -15.39 -2.98
CA GLY A 139 7.42 -16.38 -3.11
C GLY A 139 8.84 -15.78 -3.12
N TRP A 140 9.01 -14.54 -2.65
CA TRP A 140 10.30 -13.87 -2.53
C TRP A 140 10.40 -13.01 -1.26
N SER A 141 11.60 -12.53 -0.97
CA SER A 141 11.90 -11.60 0.11
C SER A 141 12.34 -10.23 -0.43
N LEU A 142 12.21 -9.21 0.41
CA LEU A 142 12.73 -7.86 0.17
C LEU A 142 13.57 -7.43 1.37
N ARG A 143 14.52 -6.50 1.14
CA ARG A 143 15.07 -5.74 2.27
C ARG A 143 13.95 -4.95 2.95
N ARG A 144 14.06 -4.74 4.25
CA ARG A 144 13.04 -4.02 5.05
C ARG A 144 12.66 -2.65 4.45
N PRO A 145 13.60 -1.79 4.00
CA PRO A 145 13.22 -0.54 3.35
C PRO A 145 12.37 -0.73 2.10
N ASP A 146 12.71 -1.71 1.25
CA ASP A 146 11.94 -2.03 0.06
C ASP A 146 10.55 -2.59 0.41
N PHE A 147 10.46 -3.47 1.42
CA PHE A 147 9.19 -3.98 1.92
C PHE A 147 8.30 -2.85 2.45
N LEU A 148 8.82 -1.98 3.33
CA LEU A 148 8.09 -0.86 3.89
C LEU A 148 7.70 0.16 2.82
N LEU A 149 8.53 0.37 1.79
CA LEU A 149 8.17 1.17 0.63
C LEU A 149 6.96 0.60 -0.11
N THR A 150 6.84 -0.73 -0.24
CA THR A 150 5.63 -1.33 -0.81
C THR A 150 4.40 -1.04 0.05
N ARG A 151 4.53 -1.13 1.38
CA ARG A 151 3.39 -0.86 2.28
C ARG A 151 3.03 0.62 2.28
N LEU A 152 4.00 1.52 2.22
CA LEU A 152 3.79 2.97 2.10
C LEU A 152 3.01 3.31 0.81
N LEU A 153 3.36 2.68 -0.32
CA LEU A 153 2.62 2.88 -1.56
C LEU A 153 1.14 2.52 -1.38
N GLU A 154 0.87 1.35 -0.80
CA GLU A 154 -0.49 0.87 -0.55
C GLU A 154 -1.26 1.81 0.40
N LEU A 155 -0.59 2.30 1.46
CA LEU A 155 -1.20 3.24 2.41
C LEU A 155 -1.56 4.56 1.75
N VAL A 156 -0.67 5.13 0.94
CA VAL A 156 -0.90 6.42 0.26
C VAL A 156 -1.98 6.30 -0.81
N VAL A 157 -1.87 5.31 -1.70
CA VAL A 157 -2.79 5.12 -2.83
C VAL A 157 -4.19 4.77 -2.32
N HIS A 158 -4.32 3.78 -1.44
CA HIS A 158 -5.65 3.35 -1.00
C HIS A 158 -6.28 4.25 0.06
N SER A 159 -5.52 5.17 0.66
CA SER A 159 -6.12 6.28 1.41
C SER A 159 -6.77 7.30 0.48
N ASP A 160 -6.18 7.59 -0.69
CA ASP A 160 -6.81 8.42 -1.73
C ASP A 160 -8.08 7.76 -2.28
N ASP A 161 -8.01 6.47 -2.63
CA ASP A 161 -9.18 5.72 -3.10
C ASP A 161 -10.32 5.72 -2.07
N LEU A 162 -9.99 5.52 -0.79
CA LEU A 162 -10.98 5.48 0.28
C LEU A 162 -11.58 6.87 0.53
N ALA A 163 -10.76 7.92 0.55
CA ALA A 163 -11.25 9.29 0.69
C ALA A 163 -12.16 9.69 -0.49
N ALA A 164 -11.77 9.37 -1.72
CA ALA A 164 -12.57 9.58 -2.92
C ALA A 164 -13.91 8.83 -2.86
N SER A 165 -13.91 7.58 -2.38
CA SER A 165 -15.12 6.77 -2.18
C SER A 165 -16.12 7.39 -1.18
N LEU A 166 -15.60 8.18 -0.24
CA LEU A 166 -16.38 8.83 0.81
C LEU A 166 -16.73 10.28 0.49
N GLU A 167 -16.21 10.83 -0.62
CA GLU A 167 -16.26 12.26 -0.96
C GLU A 167 -15.63 13.14 0.13
N LEU A 168 -14.55 12.66 0.73
CA LEU A 168 -13.76 13.37 1.73
C LEU A 168 -12.47 13.92 1.11
N PRO A 169 -11.88 14.98 1.68
CA PRO A 169 -10.52 15.38 1.33
C PRO A 169 -9.53 14.23 1.61
N THR A 170 -8.66 13.94 0.65
CA THR A 170 -7.56 12.98 0.84
C THR A 170 -6.63 13.47 1.96
N PRO A 171 -6.25 12.60 2.91
CA PRO A 171 -5.28 12.97 3.94
C PRO A 171 -3.93 13.39 3.35
N GLU A 172 -3.33 14.45 3.89
CA GLU A 172 -1.96 14.83 3.52
C GLU A 172 -0.95 13.98 4.29
N PHE A 173 -0.04 13.35 3.55
CA PHE A 173 1.07 12.56 4.13
C PHE A 173 2.33 13.43 4.24
N PRO A 174 3.14 13.25 5.32
CA PRO A 174 4.45 13.89 5.42
C PRO A 174 5.36 13.54 4.23
N ASP A 175 6.26 14.45 3.87
CA ASP A 175 7.19 14.26 2.73
C ASP A 175 8.03 12.98 2.85
N GLU A 176 8.43 12.60 4.06
CA GLU A 176 9.17 11.36 4.33
C GLU A 176 8.40 10.07 3.96
N ALA A 177 7.07 10.12 3.95
CA ALA A 177 6.20 9.04 3.51
C ALA A 177 5.80 9.21 2.03
N PHE A 178 5.46 10.43 1.61
CA PHE A 178 4.94 10.68 0.26
C PHE A 178 6.01 10.71 -0.82
N ALA A 179 7.16 11.34 -0.60
CA ALA A 179 8.19 11.49 -1.63
C ALA A 179 8.73 10.14 -2.17
N PRO A 180 9.01 9.12 -1.32
CA PRO A 180 9.41 7.80 -1.81
C PRO A 180 8.34 7.12 -2.66
N VAL A 181 7.06 7.25 -2.26
CA VAL A 181 5.93 6.70 -3.01
C VAL A 181 5.76 7.40 -4.34
N ARG A 182 5.80 8.74 -4.36
CA ARG A 182 5.78 9.55 -5.59
C ARG A 182 6.89 9.10 -6.54
N ASP A 183 8.12 8.99 -6.05
CA ASP A 183 9.26 8.62 -6.89
C ASP A 183 9.12 7.19 -7.43
N LEU A 184 8.59 6.27 -6.64
CA LEU A 184 8.27 4.91 -7.08
C LEU A 184 7.18 4.91 -8.17
N LEU A 185 6.04 5.58 -7.95
CA LEU A 185 4.97 5.69 -8.95
C LEU A 185 5.47 6.30 -10.26
N VAL A 186 6.35 7.32 -10.19
CA VAL A 186 7.00 7.91 -11.36
C VAL A 186 7.87 6.88 -12.09
N ARG A 187 8.70 6.11 -11.38
CA ARG A 187 9.53 5.07 -12.01
C ARG A 187 8.68 4.00 -12.68
N LEU A 188 7.58 3.57 -12.05
CA LEU A 188 6.64 2.60 -12.61
C LEU A 188 5.95 3.13 -13.87
N ALA A 189 5.43 4.36 -13.82
CA ALA A 189 4.80 4.99 -14.98
C ALA A 189 5.79 5.20 -16.15
N VAL A 190 7.03 5.62 -15.87
CA VAL A 190 8.08 5.76 -16.89
C VAL A 190 8.43 4.40 -17.49
N ARG A 191 8.53 3.34 -16.68
CA ARG A 191 8.80 1.99 -17.17
C ARG A 191 7.69 1.48 -18.08
N ARG A 192 6.43 1.78 -17.74
CA ARG A 192 5.24 1.32 -18.47
C ARG A 192 5.01 2.09 -19.78
N HIS A 193 5.10 3.41 -19.74
CA HIS A 193 4.72 4.28 -20.87
C HIS A 193 5.90 4.91 -21.62
N GLY A 194 7.10 4.81 -21.08
CA GLY A 194 8.32 5.40 -21.62
C GLY A 194 8.49 6.89 -21.27
N GLN A 195 9.76 7.32 -21.23
CA GLN A 195 10.16 8.67 -20.83
C GLN A 195 9.46 9.79 -21.63
N SER A 196 9.33 9.62 -22.95
CA SER A 196 8.75 10.67 -23.81
C SER A 196 7.27 10.92 -23.51
N ALA A 197 6.48 9.86 -23.27
CA ALA A 197 5.07 9.97 -22.91
C ALA A 197 4.90 10.64 -21.54
N PHE A 198 5.72 10.24 -20.57
CA PHE A 198 5.72 10.83 -19.23
C PHE A 198 6.05 12.34 -19.27
N VAL A 199 7.17 12.73 -19.90
CA VAL A 199 7.58 14.14 -20.01
C VAL A 199 6.55 14.95 -20.79
N ALA A 200 6.03 14.43 -21.90
CA ALA A 200 5.01 15.13 -22.68
C ALA A 200 3.76 15.43 -21.83
N THR A 201 3.28 14.45 -21.06
CA THR A 201 2.10 14.58 -20.22
C THR A 201 2.28 15.61 -19.10
N LEU A 202 3.44 15.61 -18.43
CA LEU A 202 3.68 16.57 -17.34
C LEU A 202 4.01 18.00 -17.80
N THR A 203 4.45 18.19 -19.04
CA THR A 203 4.99 19.50 -19.49
C THR A 203 4.19 20.16 -20.61
N ARG A 204 3.38 19.42 -21.37
CA ARG A 204 2.69 19.93 -22.58
C ARG A 204 1.29 19.33 -22.71
N ARG A 205 0.27 20.11 -22.38
CA ARG A 205 -1.15 19.68 -22.49
C ARG A 205 -1.51 19.19 -23.89
N GLU A 206 -0.92 19.76 -24.94
CA GLU A 206 -1.21 19.38 -26.34
C GLU A 206 -0.64 18.01 -26.73
N ARG A 207 0.34 17.50 -25.97
CA ARG A 207 0.98 16.20 -26.21
C ARG A 207 0.71 15.21 -25.08
N ALA A 208 -0.20 15.56 -24.16
CA ALA A 208 -0.53 14.74 -23.02
C ALA A 208 -1.16 13.41 -23.46
N ARG A 209 -0.73 12.34 -22.79
CA ARG A 209 -1.26 10.99 -22.97
C ARG A 209 -1.87 10.55 -21.64
N SER A 210 -2.79 9.59 -21.71
CA SER A 210 -3.19 8.87 -20.50
C SER A 210 -1.99 8.02 -20.04
N ILE A 211 -1.51 8.28 -18.84
CA ILE A 211 -0.44 7.51 -18.19
C ILE A 211 -0.88 7.14 -16.78
N ASP A 212 -0.44 5.97 -16.35
CA ASP A 212 -0.71 5.37 -15.04
C ASP A 212 0.54 4.63 -14.56
N ALA A 213 0.58 4.30 -13.27
CA ALA A 213 1.64 3.45 -12.73
C ALA A 213 1.31 1.96 -12.87
N PHE A 214 0.04 1.59 -13.02
CA PHE A 214 -0.51 0.24 -12.96
C PHE A 214 -1.61 0.04 -14.00
#